data_AF-A0A8K1P923-F1
#
_entry.id   AF-A0A8K1P923-F1
#
_cell.length_a   1.000
_cell.length_b   1.000
_cell.length_c   1.000
_cell.angle_alpha   90.00
_cell.angle_beta   90.00
_cell.angle_gamma   90.00
#
_symmetry.space_group_name_H-M   'P 1'
#
loop_
_entity.id
_entity.type
_entity.pdbx_description
1 polymer ?
#
loop_
_entity_poly.entity_id
_entity_poly.type
_entity_poly.pdbx_seq_one_letter_code
_entity_poly.pdbx_strand_id
1 'polypeptide(L)'
;MLLYAVLVFNLYTICYGYIDIGKYLKVCDRNSDEANDCIAEAVQDGIAAMAGGIEEMGVPSIDPYHQKELRAEYNNNQISAKMNMKDIYVHGLKGAKVHSARLRADEDKFHLEVDLTSPRVFVTGQYHGEGRYNSLKIAAKGSFNSTMSISIILEYNIFYLHN
;
A
#
# COMPACT_ATOMS: atom_id res chain seq x y z
N MET A 1 -50.98 -5.51 -5.51
CA MET A 1 -50.39 -5.04 -4.22
C MET A 1 -49.07 -5.73 -3.91
N LEU A 2 -48.96 -7.06 -3.94
CA LEU A 2 -47.70 -7.78 -3.68
C LEU A 2 -46.55 -7.42 -4.65
N LEU A 3 -46.82 -7.27 -5.95
CA LEU A 3 -45.80 -6.88 -6.94
C LEU A 3 -45.19 -5.49 -6.68
N TYR A 4 -46.01 -4.55 -6.19
CA TYR A 4 -45.60 -3.18 -5.90
C TYR A 4 -44.72 -3.14 -4.65
N ALA A 5 -45.06 -3.93 -3.62
CA ALA A 5 -44.24 -4.07 -2.42
C ALA A 5 -42.87 -4.68 -2.72
N VAL A 6 -42.80 -5.67 -3.62
CA VAL A 6 -41.52 -6.28 -4.06
C VAL A 6 -40.65 -5.27 -4.82
N LEU A 7 -41.24 -4.46 -5.71
CA LEU A 7 -40.50 -3.44 -6.46
C LEU A 7 -39.95 -2.33 -5.56
N VAL A 8 -40.73 -1.88 -4.56
CA VAL A 8 -40.27 -0.87 -3.59
C VAL A 8 -39.17 -1.44 -2.68
N PHE A 9 -39.28 -2.70 -2.26
CA PHE A 9 -38.26 -3.35 -1.43
C PHE A 9 -36.91 -3.51 -2.17
N ASN A 10 -36.96 -3.84 -3.46
CA ASN A 10 -35.76 -3.94 -4.32
C ASN A 10 -35.13 -2.57 -4.62
N LEU A 11 -35.91 -1.49 -4.66
CA LEU A 11 -35.37 -0.12 -4.81
C LEU A 11 -34.70 0.38 -3.52
N TYR A 12 -35.21 -0.03 -2.35
CA TYR A 12 -34.62 0.35 -1.05
C TYR A 12 -33.27 -0.33 -0.77
N THR A 13 -33.02 -1.53 -1.30
CA THR A 13 -31.76 -2.27 -1.08
C THR A 13 -30.58 -1.76 -1.92
N ILE A 14 -30.78 -0.88 -2.90
CA ILE A 14 -29.71 -0.40 -3.80
C ILE A 14 -28.90 0.77 -3.19
N CYS A 15 -29.37 1.39 -2.09
CA CYS A 15 -28.77 2.61 -1.54
C CYS A 15 -27.79 2.45 -0.36
N TYR A 16 -27.49 1.25 0.13
CA TYR A 16 -26.74 1.06 1.38
C TYR A 16 -25.25 0.71 1.19
N GLY A 17 -24.53 1.46 0.36
CA GLY A 17 -23.10 1.24 0.21
C GLY A 17 -22.37 2.38 -0.48
N TYR A 18 -22.49 3.62 0.01
CA TYR A 18 -21.49 4.63 -0.30
C TYR A 18 -20.41 4.56 0.79
N ILE A 19 -19.17 4.28 0.39
CA ILE A 19 -18.02 4.38 1.28
C ILE A 19 -17.63 5.86 1.34
N ASP A 20 -17.79 6.47 2.51
CA ASP A 20 -17.30 7.83 2.73
C ASP A 20 -15.79 7.80 3.03
N ILE A 21 -14.97 8.01 2.00
CA ILE A 21 -13.52 8.04 2.16
C ILE A 21 -13.07 9.21 3.07
N GLY A 22 -13.88 10.27 3.15
CA GLY A 22 -13.63 11.43 4.01
C GLY A 22 -13.69 11.12 5.51
N LYS A 23 -14.31 9.98 5.89
CA LYS A 23 -14.30 9.47 7.27
C LYS A 23 -12.90 9.03 7.72
N TYR A 24 -12.06 8.59 6.78
CA TYR A 24 -10.77 7.98 7.06
C TYR A 24 -9.58 8.81 6.59
N LEU A 25 -9.76 9.58 5.50
CA LEU A 25 -8.70 10.34 4.86
C LEU A 25 -9.12 11.81 4.73
N LYS A 26 -8.20 12.71 5.09
CA LYS A 26 -8.35 14.14 4.86
C LYS A 26 -8.38 14.42 3.35
N VAL A 27 -9.36 15.20 2.91
CA VAL A 27 -9.51 15.62 1.51
C VAL A 27 -8.80 16.96 1.32
N CYS A 28 -8.04 17.08 0.24
CA CYS A 28 -7.28 18.30 -0.10
C CYS A 28 -7.76 18.88 -1.43
N ASP A 29 -7.87 20.21 -1.47
CA ASP A 29 -8.09 20.92 -2.74
C ASP A 29 -6.78 21.01 -3.51
N ARG A 30 -6.75 20.37 -4.69
CA ARG A 30 -5.58 20.35 -5.57
C ARG A 30 -5.19 21.73 -6.12
N ASN A 31 -6.13 22.68 -6.14
CA ASN A 31 -5.92 24.02 -6.67
C ASN A 31 -5.57 25.05 -5.57
N SER A 32 -5.54 24.62 -4.31
CA SER A 32 -5.14 25.48 -3.20
C SER A 32 -3.63 25.72 -3.21
N ASP A 33 -3.21 26.92 -2.81
CA ASP A 33 -1.80 27.25 -2.59
C ASP A 33 -1.16 26.38 -1.49
N GLU A 34 -1.99 25.79 -0.62
CA GLU A 34 -1.58 24.92 0.49
C GLU A 34 -1.74 23.41 0.18
N ALA A 35 -1.94 23.03 -1.09
CA ALA A 35 -2.23 21.65 -1.47
C ALA A 35 -1.15 20.66 -0.99
N ASN A 36 0.13 21.02 -1.09
CA ASN A 36 1.26 20.17 -0.68
C ASN A 36 1.23 19.88 0.83
N ASP A 37 1.03 20.91 1.65
CA ASP A 37 1.00 20.78 3.11
C ASP A 37 -0.23 19.98 3.55
N CYS A 38 -1.39 20.26 2.93
CA CYS A 38 -2.60 19.49 3.17
C CYS A 38 -2.37 18.00 2.85
N ILE A 39 -1.74 17.66 1.72
CA ILE A 39 -1.50 16.27 1.32
C ILE A 39 -0.50 15.61 2.28
N ALA A 40 0.55 16.31 2.69
CA ALA A 40 1.53 15.78 3.65
C ALA A 40 0.85 15.40 4.97
N GLU A 41 -0.03 16.27 5.49
CA GLU A 41 -0.85 15.98 6.66
C GLU A 41 -1.84 14.83 6.41
N ALA A 42 -2.52 14.83 5.25
CA ALA A 42 -3.47 13.78 4.88
C ALA A 42 -2.81 12.39 4.81
N VAL A 43 -1.57 12.30 4.30
CA VAL A 43 -0.82 11.05 4.30
C VAL A 43 -0.43 10.65 5.73
N GLN A 44 0.01 11.60 6.55
CA GLN A 44 0.37 11.33 7.94
C GLN A 44 -0.81 10.77 8.75
N ASP A 45 -1.98 11.39 8.61
CA ASP A 45 -3.23 10.96 9.24
C ASP A 45 -3.72 9.63 8.65
N GLY A 46 -3.61 9.47 7.33
CA GLY A 46 -3.98 8.25 6.63
C GLY A 46 -3.18 7.03 7.09
N ILE A 47 -1.88 7.17 7.32
CA ILE A 47 -1.05 6.10 7.91
C ILE A 47 -1.58 5.70 9.30
N ALA A 48 -1.96 6.68 10.13
CA ALA A 48 -2.49 6.40 11.46
C ALA A 48 -3.87 5.72 11.39
N ALA A 49 -4.76 6.18 10.51
CA ALA A 49 -6.09 5.62 10.30
C ALA A 49 -6.04 4.19 9.74
N MET A 50 -5.13 3.92 8.80
CA MET A 50 -4.98 2.61 8.18
C MET A 50 -4.16 1.62 9.02
N ALA A 51 -3.54 2.04 10.13
CA ALA A 51 -2.68 1.21 10.96
C ALA A 51 -3.32 -0.15 11.30
N GLY A 52 -4.57 -0.15 11.75
CA GLY A 52 -5.35 -1.36 12.06
C GLY A 52 -6.16 -1.94 10.91
N GLY A 53 -6.06 -1.34 9.71
CA GLY A 53 -6.90 -1.65 8.56
C GLY A 53 -8.23 -0.89 8.56
N ILE A 54 -8.91 -0.92 7.42
CA ILE A 54 -10.23 -0.33 7.22
C ILE A 54 -11.12 -1.39 6.58
N GLU A 55 -11.86 -2.12 7.42
CA GLU A 55 -12.69 -3.26 7.01
C GLU A 55 -13.75 -2.87 5.98
N GLU A 56 -14.41 -1.71 6.17
CA GLU A 56 -15.40 -1.17 5.24
C GLU A 56 -14.84 -0.97 3.82
N MET A 57 -13.53 -0.76 3.68
CA MET A 57 -12.83 -0.59 2.40
C MET A 57 -12.02 -1.82 1.96
N GLY A 58 -12.03 -2.90 2.75
CA GLY A 58 -11.16 -4.06 2.51
C GLY A 58 -9.66 -3.77 2.64
N VAL A 59 -9.28 -2.66 3.29
CA VAL A 59 -7.88 -2.29 3.53
C VAL A 59 -7.36 -3.15 4.69
N PRO A 60 -6.34 -4.00 4.48
CA PRO A 60 -5.77 -4.79 5.56
C PRO A 60 -5.00 -3.89 6.54
N SER A 61 -4.71 -4.42 7.73
CA SER A 61 -3.78 -3.79 8.66
C SER A 61 -2.44 -3.49 7.98
N ILE A 62 -1.95 -2.26 8.11
CA ILE A 62 -0.61 -1.87 7.64
C ILE A 62 0.46 -2.03 8.74
N ASP A 63 0.06 -2.20 10.01
CA ASP A 63 1.01 -2.41 11.11
C ASP A 63 0.45 -3.33 12.22
N PRO A 64 0.78 -4.65 12.21
CA PRO A 64 1.63 -5.29 11.21
C PRO A 64 0.93 -5.44 9.86
N TYR A 65 1.70 -5.22 8.78
CA TYR A 65 1.32 -5.66 7.45
C TYR A 65 1.71 -7.12 7.27
N HIS A 66 0.75 -7.97 6.87
CA HIS A 66 0.97 -9.39 6.67
C HIS A 66 0.88 -9.76 5.18
N GLN A 67 2.03 -10.10 4.60
CA GLN A 67 2.12 -10.67 3.26
C GLN A 67 2.24 -12.19 3.36
N LYS A 68 1.16 -12.90 3.00
CA LYS A 68 1.08 -14.37 3.10
C LYS A 68 2.16 -15.08 2.30
N GLU A 69 2.40 -14.61 1.08
CA GLU A 69 3.41 -15.18 0.18
C GLU A 69 3.95 -14.11 -0.76
N LEU A 70 5.27 -14.13 -0.98
CA LEU A 70 5.95 -13.35 -2.00
C LEU A 70 6.86 -14.29 -2.77
N ARG A 71 6.75 -14.29 -4.09
CA ARG A 71 7.63 -15.07 -4.98
C ARG A 71 8.43 -14.11 -5.83
N ALA A 72 9.75 -14.25 -5.79
CA ALA A 72 10.68 -13.53 -6.63
C ALA A 72 11.47 -14.51 -7.48
N GLU A 73 11.52 -14.26 -8.78
CA GLU A 73 12.34 -15.03 -9.72
C GLU A 73 13.19 -14.06 -10.52
N TYR A 74 14.47 -14.38 -10.66
CA TYR A 74 15.43 -13.64 -11.45
C TYR A 74 16.20 -14.63 -12.31
N ASN A 75 16.30 -14.36 -13.60
CA ASN A 75 17.03 -15.24 -14.50
C ASN A 75 17.72 -14.45 -15.61
N ASN A 76 19.01 -14.70 -15.80
CA ASN A 76 19.82 -14.19 -16.91
C ASN A 76 20.83 -15.27 -17.36
N ASN A 77 21.74 -14.93 -18.27
CA ASN A 77 22.69 -15.89 -18.85
C ASN A 77 23.63 -16.58 -17.84
N GLN A 78 23.92 -15.94 -16.70
CA GLN A 78 24.88 -16.44 -15.71
C GLN A 78 24.24 -16.79 -14.36
N ILE A 79 23.14 -16.13 -14.01
CA ILE A 79 22.47 -16.20 -12.71
C ILE A 79 21.02 -16.63 -12.91
N SER A 80 20.59 -17.65 -12.18
CA SER A 80 19.17 -17.96 -11.98
C SER A 80 18.87 -18.04 -10.49
N ALA A 81 17.87 -17.34 -9.99
CA ALA A 81 17.46 -17.35 -8.60
C ALA A 81 15.93 -17.41 -8.48
N LYS A 82 15.44 -18.24 -7.58
CA LYS A 82 14.04 -18.34 -7.16
C LYS A 82 13.98 -18.18 -5.66
N MET A 83 13.10 -17.33 -5.16
CA MET A 83 12.90 -17.11 -3.74
C MET A 83 11.41 -17.09 -3.46
N ASN A 84 10.97 -17.98 -2.59
CA ASN A 84 9.63 -18.02 -2.05
C ASN A 84 9.70 -17.60 -0.59
N MET A 85 9.03 -16.52 -0.24
CA MET A 85 8.87 -16.04 1.12
C MET A 85 7.42 -16.23 1.56
N LYS A 86 7.22 -16.65 2.81
CA LYS A 86 5.90 -16.89 3.40
C LYS A 86 5.80 -16.26 4.77
N ASP A 87 4.56 -15.93 5.14
CA ASP A 87 4.21 -15.37 6.45
C ASP A 87 5.11 -14.17 6.80
N ILE A 88 5.18 -13.21 5.89
CA ILE A 88 6.01 -12.01 6.05
C ILE A 88 5.22 -11.00 6.87
N TYR A 89 5.76 -10.58 8.00
CA TYR A 89 5.19 -9.55 8.84
C TYR A 89 6.11 -8.33 8.83
N VAL A 90 5.54 -7.16 8.51
CA VAL A 90 6.23 -5.87 8.54
C VAL A 90 5.62 -5.04 9.65
N HIS A 91 6.43 -4.66 10.64
CA HIS A 91 6.04 -3.85 11.78
C HIS A 91 6.72 -2.47 11.75
N GLY A 92 6.10 -1.47 12.36
CA GLY A 92 6.68 -0.14 12.55
C GLY A 92 6.37 0.86 11.43
N LEU A 93 5.43 0.52 10.53
CA LEU A 93 4.95 1.43 9.49
C LEU A 93 4.03 2.52 10.05
N LYS A 94 3.27 2.24 11.12
CA LYS A 94 2.45 3.24 11.83
C LYS A 94 3.30 4.39 12.38
N GLY A 95 4.56 4.11 12.71
CA GLY A 95 5.53 5.09 13.20
C GLY A 95 6.21 5.91 12.10
N ALA A 96 5.80 5.77 10.85
CA ALA A 96 6.36 6.55 9.75
C ALA A 96 6.04 8.04 9.91
N LYS A 97 7.04 8.88 9.63
CA LYS A 97 6.93 10.33 9.63
C LYS A 97 6.96 10.83 8.19
N VAL A 98 5.92 11.57 7.80
CA VAL A 98 5.87 12.29 6.53
C VAL A 98 6.62 13.61 6.70
N HIS A 99 7.53 13.89 5.77
CA HIS A 99 8.35 15.11 5.76
C HIS A 99 7.83 16.14 4.77
N SER A 100 7.43 15.69 3.59
CA SER A 100 6.85 16.58 2.58
C SER A 100 6.04 15.80 1.55
N ALA A 101 5.16 16.50 0.85
CA ALA A 101 4.49 16.04 -0.35
C ALA A 101 4.66 17.09 -1.46
N ARG A 102 4.79 16.64 -2.71
CA ARG A 102 4.90 17.50 -3.89
C ARG A 102 3.91 17.04 -4.94
N LEU A 103 2.88 17.84 -5.13
CA LEU A 103 1.87 17.65 -6.17
C LEU A 103 2.25 18.41 -7.44
N ARG A 104 2.23 17.72 -8.57
CA ARG A 104 2.19 18.31 -9.91
C ARG A 104 1.01 17.70 -10.64
N ALA A 105 -0.07 18.46 -10.75
CA ALA A 105 -1.26 18.04 -11.47
C ALA A 105 -1.53 18.98 -12.66
N ASP A 106 -1.75 18.39 -13.82
CA ASP A 106 -2.30 19.05 -15.00
C ASP A 106 -3.63 18.38 -15.40
N GLU A 107 -4.19 18.72 -16.57
CA GLU A 107 -5.48 18.19 -17.03
C GLU A 107 -5.45 16.66 -17.23
N ASP A 108 -4.31 16.10 -17.62
CA ASP A 108 -4.17 14.69 -18.02
C ASP A 108 -3.33 13.87 -17.03
N LYS A 109 -2.54 14.51 -16.19
CA LYS A 109 -1.53 13.89 -15.35
C LYS A 109 -1.63 14.37 -13.92
N PHE A 110 -1.55 13.42 -13.00
CA PHE A 110 -1.41 13.66 -11.59
C PHE A 110 -0.14 12.96 -11.12
N HIS A 111 0.84 13.77 -10.73
CA HIS A 111 2.11 13.30 -10.19
C HIS A 111 2.23 13.73 -8.73
N LEU A 112 2.37 12.76 -7.84
CA LEU A 112 2.52 13.00 -6.41
C LEU A 112 3.79 12.32 -5.91
N GLU A 113 4.69 13.12 -5.33
CA GLU A 113 5.83 12.62 -4.57
C GLU A 113 5.56 12.78 -3.08
N VAL A 114 5.87 11.77 -2.26
CA VAL A 114 5.79 11.85 -0.80
C VAL A 114 7.08 11.35 -0.18
N ASP A 115 7.70 12.18 0.65
CA ASP A 115 8.90 11.83 1.39
C ASP A 115 8.53 11.37 2.80
N LEU A 116 8.90 10.16 3.17
CA LEU A 116 8.66 9.62 4.50
C LEU A 116 9.84 8.81 5.03
N THR A 117 9.97 8.77 6.35
CA THR A 117 10.92 7.89 7.03
C THR A 117 10.24 7.08 8.11
N SER A 118 10.76 5.89 8.41
CA SER A 118 10.43 5.18 9.64
C SER A 118 11.73 4.74 10.31
N PRO A 119 11.98 5.14 11.57
CA PRO A 119 13.26 4.90 12.24
C PRO A 119 13.48 3.43 12.56
N ARG A 120 12.42 2.63 12.66
CA ARG A 120 12.51 1.21 13.00
C ARG A 120 11.38 0.42 12.36
N VAL A 121 11.69 -0.20 11.23
CA VAL A 121 10.87 -1.21 10.58
C VAL A 121 11.45 -2.58 10.91
N PHE A 122 10.59 -3.47 11.39
CA PHE A 122 10.96 -4.82 11.75
C PHE A 122 10.23 -5.81 10.85
N VAL A 123 10.98 -6.64 10.14
CA VAL A 123 10.46 -7.60 9.16
C VAL A 123 10.84 -9.00 9.55
N THR A 124 9.85 -9.88 9.64
CA THR A 124 10.07 -11.32 9.87
C THR A 124 9.38 -12.14 8.80
N GLY A 125 9.88 -13.34 8.55
CA GLY A 125 9.18 -14.30 7.70
C GLY A 125 9.99 -15.56 7.48
N GLN A 126 9.46 -16.46 6.65
CA GLN A 126 10.11 -17.69 6.25
C GLN A 126 10.53 -17.58 4.79
N TYR A 127 11.66 -18.16 4.41
CA TYR A 127 12.14 -18.19 3.04
C TYR A 127 12.57 -19.59 2.62
N HIS A 128 12.37 -19.89 1.33
CA HIS A 128 12.97 -21.01 0.61
C HIS A 128 13.49 -20.46 -0.71
N GLY A 129 14.80 -20.51 -0.90
CA GLY A 129 15.49 -19.95 -2.04
C GLY A 129 16.42 -20.95 -2.72
N GLU A 130 16.46 -20.89 -4.04
CA GLU A 130 17.35 -21.68 -4.89
C GLU A 130 18.04 -20.74 -5.87
N GLY A 131 19.35 -20.90 -6.03
CA GLY A 131 20.19 -20.05 -6.86
C GLY A 131 21.20 -20.86 -7.66
N ARG A 132 21.57 -20.35 -8.83
CA ARG A 132 22.65 -20.88 -9.66
C ARG A 132 23.47 -19.72 -10.19
N TYR A 133 24.79 -19.86 -10.11
CA TYR A 133 25.76 -18.99 -10.78
C TYR A 133 26.73 -19.85 -11.57
N ASN A 134 26.63 -19.86 -12.90
CA ASN A 134 27.33 -20.79 -13.78
C ASN A 134 27.11 -22.27 -13.35
N SER A 135 28.15 -22.93 -12.83
CA SER A 135 28.13 -24.31 -12.32
C SER A 135 27.80 -24.40 -10.82
N LEU A 136 27.89 -23.30 -10.07
CA LEU A 136 27.58 -23.27 -8.64
C LEU A 136 26.08 -23.28 -8.43
N LYS A 137 25.59 -24.17 -7.55
CA LYS A 137 24.19 -24.24 -7.11
C LYS A 137 24.12 -24.00 -5.61
N ILE A 138 23.17 -23.17 -5.20
CA ILE A 138 22.92 -22.81 -3.80
C ILE A 138 21.44 -23.06 -3.53
N ALA A 139 21.12 -23.67 -2.40
CA ALA A 139 19.75 -23.76 -1.90
C ALA A 139 19.77 -23.45 -0.40
N ALA A 140 18.82 -22.63 0.04
CA ALA A 140 18.72 -22.20 1.42
C ALA A 140 17.26 -22.11 1.83
N LYS A 141 16.96 -22.52 3.05
CA LYS A 141 15.63 -22.37 3.64
C LYS A 141 15.78 -22.01 5.11
N GLY A 142 14.87 -21.21 5.62
CA GLY A 142 14.89 -20.82 7.02
C GLY A 142 13.92 -19.72 7.34
N SER A 143 14.12 -19.09 8.49
CA SER A 143 13.42 -17.88 8.90
C SER A 143 14.38 -16.70 8.86
N PHE A 144 13.85 -15.52 8.61
CA PHE A 144 14.59 -14.28 8.67
C PHE A 144 13.92 -13.31 9.64
N ASN A 145 14.75 -12.46 10.23
CA ASN A 145 14.37 -11.37 11.09
C ASN A 145 15.33 -10.22 10.77
N SER A 146 14.78 -9.08 10.37
CA SER A 146 15.55 -7.90 9.99
C SER A 146 14.96 -6.67 10.63
N THR A 147 15.83 -5.80 11.14
CA THR A 147 15.46 -4.46 11.60
C THR A 147 16.18 -3.45 10.74
N MET A 148 15.46 -2.47 10.22
CA MET A 148 16.01 -1.42 9.35
C MET A 148 15.35 -0.08 9.64
N SER A 149 16.07 1.00 9.37
CA SER A 149 15.49 2.33 9.24
C SER A 149 15.25 2.58 7.76
N ILE A 150 14.08 3.11 7.40
CA ILE A 150 13.72 3.39 6.01
C ILE A 150 13.59 4.90 5.78
N SER A 151 14.05 5.32 4.61
CA SER A 151 13.79 6.63 4.01
C SER A 151 13.30 6.35 2.59
N ILE A 152 12.04 6.66 2.32
CA ILE A 152 11.36 6.31 1.06
C ILE A 152 10.80 7.59 0.45
N ILE A 153 11.01 7.75 -0.85
CA ILE A 153 10.29 8.70 -1.69
C ILE A 153 9.30 7.87 -2.50
N LEU A 154 8.01 8.07 -2.26
CA LEU A 154 6.96 7.42 -3.03
C LEU A 154 6.56 8.32 -4.19
N GLU A 155 6.68 7.83 -5.41
CA GLU A 155 6.28 8.54 -6.62
C GLU A 155 5.06 7.87 -7.24
N TYR A 156 3.95 8.59 -7.30
CA TYR A 156 2.71 8.15 -7.93
C TYR A 156 2.44 8.95 -9.19
N ASN A 157 2.30 8.24 -10.31
CA ASN A 157 1.93 8.83 -11.60
C ASN A 157 0.57 8.25 -12.00
N ILE A 158 -0.47 9.08 -12.01
CA ILE A 158 -1.82 8.73 -12.44
C ILE A 158 -2.10 9.50 -13.73
N PHE A 159 -2.45 8.78 -14.78
CA PHE A 159 -2.91 9.36 -16.04
C PHE A 159 -4.44 9.28 -16.07
N TYR A 160 -5.12 10.39 -16.31
CA TYR A 160 -6.55 10.38 -16.54
C TYR A 160 -6.79 9.81 -17.94
N LEU A 161 -7.43 8.64 -18.03
CA LEU A 161 -7.91 8.13 -19.30
C LEU A 161 -9.14 8.96 -19.70
N HIS A 162 -8.96 9.92 -20.61
CA HIS A 162 -10.08 10.49 -21.35
C HIS A 162 -10.73 9.39 -22.18
N ASN A 163 -11.97 9.02 -21.81
CA ASN A 163 -12.82 8.09 -22.54
C ASN A 163 -13.75 8.86 -23.46
#